data_AF-A0A534GKK6-F1
#
_entry.id   AF-A0A534GKK6-F1
#
_cell.length_a   1.000
_cell.length_b   1.000
_cell.length_c   1.000
_cell.angle_alpha   90.00
_cell.angle_beta   90.00
_cell.angle_gamma   90.00
#
_symmetry.space_group_name_H-M   'P 1'
#
loop_
_entity.id
_entity.type
_entity.pdbx_description
1 polymer ?
#
loop_
_entity_poly.entity_id
_entity_poly.type
_entity_poly.pdbx_seq_one_letter_code
_entity_poly.pdbx_strand_id
1 'polypeptide(L)'
;MKTKAAVAYAAGKQLEVVTVDLDGPKAGEVLIEIRASGVCHTVKFTRSGAAPEGLFPVIFGHAGHGVRRCAGPQRRSDARGRVGPLGDHLLRTLRAFGVRGALL
;
A
#
# COMPACT_ATOMS: atom_id res chain seq x y z
N MET A 1 9.81 -1.30 9.80
CA MET A 1 8.83 -1.61 10.88
C MET A 1 8.10 -2.90 10.53
N LYS A 2 7.77 -3.75 11.52
CA LYS A 2 6.99 -4.97 11.29
C LYS A 2 5.50 -4.64 11.20
N THR A 3 4.80 -5.20 10.22
CA THR A 3 3.35 -5.05 10.07
C THR A 3 2.72 -6.30 9.44
N LYS A 4 1.41 -6.50 9.61
CA LYS A 4 0.68 -7.59 8.96
C LYS A 4 0.15 -7.16 7.60
N ALA A 5 0.28 -8.04 6.61
CA ALA A 5 -0.27 -7.82 5.27
C ALA A 5 -0.81 -9.12 4.68
N ALA A 6 -1.84 -9.02 3.85
CA ALA A 6 -2.34 -10.12 3.03
C ALA A 6 -1.57 -10.14 1.70
N VAL A 7 -0.78 -11.18 1.47
CA VAL A 7 0.10 -11.34 0.30
C VAL A 7 -0.47 -12.43 -0.61
N ALA A 8 -0.55 -12.17 -1.91
CA ALA A 8 -0.66 -13.22 -2.92
C ALA A 8 0.73 -13.56 -3.43
N TYR A 9 1.19 -14.79 -3.21
CA TYR A 9 2.51 -15.22 -3.69
C TYR A 9 2.56 -15.60 -5.16
N ALA A 10 1.43 -16.06 -5.71
CA ALA A 10 1.31 -16.42 -7.13
C ALA A 10 -0.14 -16.31 -7.59
N ALA A 11 -0.32 -16.28 -8.92
CA ALA A 11 -1.65 -16.34 -9.54
C ALA A 11 -2.44 -17.57 -9.08
N GLY A 12 -3.74 -17.38 -8.83
CA GLY A 12 -4.68 -18.41 -8.39
C GLY A 12 -4.55 -18.82 -6.91
N LYS A 13 -3.42 -18.54 -6.25
CA LYS A 13 -3.21 -18.89 -4.83
C LYS A 13 -4.06 -18.04 -3.89
N GLN A 14 -4.37 -18.59 -2.72
CA GLN A 14 -5.06 -17.85 -1.66
C GLN A 14 -4.16 -16.74 -1.11
N LEU A 15 -4.77 -15.75 -0.46
CA LEU A 15 -4.04 -14.71 0.24
C LEU A 15 -3.53 -15.26 1.56
N GLU A 16 -2.27 -15.01 1.88
CA GLU A 16 -1.66 -15.38 3.14
C GLU A 16 -1.42 -14.13 3.98
N VAL A 17 -1.88 -14.14 5.22
CA VAL A 17 -1.63 -13.05 6.17
C VAL A 17 -0.29 -13.30 6.85
N VAL A 18 0.72 -12.53 6.45
CA VAL A 18 2.09 -12.67 6.96
C VAL A 18 2.56 -11.36 7.60
N THR A 19 3.59 -11.46 8.42
CA THR A 19 4.29 -10.29 8.94
C THR A 19 5.37 -9.89 7.95
N VAL A 20 5.36 -8.64 7.52
CA VAL A 20 6.31 -8.06 6.56
C VAL A 20 7.09 -6.91 7.20
N ASP A 21 8.27 -6.64 6.64
CA ASP A 21 9.02 -5.42 6.92
C ASP A 21 8.57 -4.30 5.98
N LEU A 22 8.23 -3.17 6.57
CA LEU A 22 7.88 -1.93 5.88
C LEU A 22 8.90 -0.86 6.21
N ASP A 23 9.59 -0.34 5.21
CA ASP A 23 10.48 0.80 5.38
C ASP A 23 9.72 2.08 5.76
N GLY A 24 10.44 3.04 6.36
CA GLY A 24 9.90 4.38 6.57
C GLY A 24 9.62 5.09 5.23
N PRO A 25 8.69 6.07 5.21
CA PRO A 25 8.32 6.76 3.98
C PRO A 25 9.49 7.60 3.44
N LYS A 26 9.73 7.53 2.13
CA LYS A 26 10.75 8.32 1.42
C LYS A 26 10.22 9.69 1.03
N ALA A 27 11.08 10.52 0.44
CA ALA A 27 10.72 11.86 0.01
C ALA A 27 9.57 11.86 -1.02
N GLY A 28 8.45 12.47 -0.65
CA GLY A 28 7.19 12.47 -1.42
C GLY A 28 6.21 11.35 -1.06
N GLU A 29 6.53 10.52 -0.05
CA GLU A 29 5.66 9.44 0.43
C GLU A 29 5.05 9.78 1.80
N VAL A 30 3.90 9.19 2.11
CA VAL A 30 3.26 9.25 3.43
C VAL A 30 3.07 7.84 3.98
N LEU A 31 3.27 7.70 5.30
CA LEU A 31 2.97 6.46 6.00
C LEU A 31 1.55 6.55 6.58
N ILE A 32 0.73 5.56 6.23
CA ILE A 32 -0.67 5.47 6.65
C ILE A 32 -0.87 4.17 7.41
N GLU A 33 -1.46 4.26 8.60
CA GLU A 33 -2.00 3.10 9.28
C GLU A 33 -3.41 2.80 8.73
N ILE A 34 -3.50 1.73 7.94
CA ILE A 34 -4.76 1.30 7.35
C ILE A 34 -5.68 0.74 8.44
N ARG A 35 -6.87 1.34 8.56
CA ARG A 35 -7.92 0.93 9.49
C ARG A 35 -8.90 -0.05 8.84
N ALA A 36 -9.18 0.15 7.56
CA ALA A 36 -10.04 -0.71 6.77
C ALA A 36 -9.61 -0.68 5.31
N SER A 37 -9.78 -1.80 4.61
CA SER A 37 -9.65 -1.89 3.16
C SER A 37 -10.78 -2.71 2.59
N GLY A 38 -11.46 -2.17 1.58
CA GLY A 38 -12.43 -2.91 0.78
C GLY A 38 -11.73 -3.92 -0.14
N VAL A 39 -12.48 -4.94 -0.52
CA VAL A 39 -12.12 -5.91 -1.56
C VAL A 39 -13.11 -5.74 -2.71
N CYS A 40 -12.61 -5.68 -3.93
CA CYS A 40 -13.43 -5.52 -5.12
C CYS A 40 -13.05 -6.56 -6.20
N HIS A 41 -13.80 -6.57 -7.30
CA HIS A 41 -13.56 -7.48 -8.43
C HIS A 41 -12.14 -7.39 -9.00
N THR A 42 -11.52 -6.21 -9.00
CA THR A 42 -10.14 -6.03 -9.49
C THR A 42 -9.14 -6.87 -8.68
N VAL A 43 -9.34 -7.04 -7.37
CA VAL A 43 -8.48 -7.93 -6.56
C VAL A 43 -8.60 -9.37 -7.04
N LYS A 44 -9.83 -9.84 -7.31
CA LYS A 44 -10.07 -11.19 -7.84
C LYS A 44 -9.46 -11.37 -9.22
N PHE A 45 -9.63 -10.38 -10.10
CA PHE A 45 -9.13 -10.41 -11.48
C PHE A 45 -7.59 -10.41 -11.55
N THR A 46 -6.93 -9.58 -10.74
CA THR A 46 -5.47 -9.61 -10.65
C THR A 46 -4.98 -10.90 -10.00
N ARG A 47 -5.58 -11.32 -8.88
CA ARG A 47 -5.20 -12.57 -8.18
C ARG A 47 -5.37 -13.81 -9.06
N SER A 48 -6.31 -13.84 -10.00
CA SER A 48 -6.45 -14.97 -10.92
C SER A 48 -5.34 -15.07 -11.96
N GLY A 49 -4.48 -14.04 -12.09
CA GLY A 49 -3.46 -13.96 -13.13
C GLY A 49 -4.00 -13.55 -14.51
N ALA A 50 -5.27 -13.13 -14.57
CA ALA A 50 -5.90 -12.69 -15.83
C ALA A 50 -5.57 -11.23 -16.15
N ALA A 51 -5.13 -10.44 -15.16
CA ALA A 51 -4.62 -9.10 -15.36
C ALA A 51 -3.20 -9.17 -15.96
N PRO A 52 -2.96 -8.66 -17.19
CA PRO A 52 -1.63 -8.69 -17.81
C PRO A 52 -0.59 -7.87 -17.03
N GLU A 53 -1.02 -6.89 -16.25
CA GLU A 53 -0.19 -6.09 -15.33
C GLU A 53 0.04 -6.76 -13.96
N GLY A 54 -0.53 -7.94 -13.72
CA GLY A 54 -0.46 -8.65 -12.45
C GLY A 54 0.94 -9.16 -12.14
N LEU A 55 1.66 -8.45 -11.28
CA LEU A 55 2.97 -8.88 -10.76
C LEU A 55 2.79 -9.55 -9.40
N PHE A 56 3.46 -10.68 -9.18
CA PHE A 56 3.46 -11.42 -7.93
C PHE A 56 4.90 -11.58 -7.40
N PRO A 57 5.11 -11.66 -6.07
CA PRO A 57 4.12 -11.52 -5.01
C PRO A 57 3.62 -10.08 -4.83
N VAL A 58 2.38 -9.92 -4.37
CA VAL A 58 1.73 -8.60 -4.27
C VAL A 58 0.82 -8.48 -3.05
N ILE A 59 0.81 -7.27 -2.46
CA ILE A 59 -0.15 -6.83 -1.46
C ILE A 59 -1.17 -5.92 -2.15
N PHE A 60 -2.43 -6.35 -2.18
CA PHE A 60 -3.52 -5.57 -2.79
C PHE A 60 -4.02 -4.44 -1.88
N GLY A 61 -4.96 -3.65 -2.39
CA GLY A 61 -5.69 -2.65 -1.59
C GLY A 61 -5.66 -1.28 -2.26
N HIS A 62 -6.64 -1.03 -3.12
CA HIS A 62 -6.85 0.29 -3.75
C HIS A 62 -8.15 0.96 -3.27
N ALA A 63 -8.79 0.40 -2.24
CA ALA A 63 -10.00 0.91 -1.60
C ALA A 63 -9.80 0.98 -0.08
N GLY A 64 -8.74 1.65 0.36
CA GLY A 64 -8.31 1.73 1.76
C GLY A 64 -8.65 3.06 2.43
N HIS A 65 -8.94 3.01 3.73
CA HIS A 65 -9.03 4.17 4.60
C HIS A 65 -8.09 3.99 5.80
N GLY A 66 -7.41 5.05 6.20
CA GLY A 66 -6.47 5.00 7.30
C GLY A 66 -6.13 6.36 7.89
N VAL A 67 -5.26 6.33 8.90
CA VAL A 67 -4.79 7.51 9.62
C VAL A 67 -3.33 7.74 9.29
N ARG A 68 -2.96 8.98 8.97
CA ARG A 68 -1.57 9.33 8.69
C ARG A 68 -0.72 9.25 9.96
N ARG A 69 0.41 8.55 9.86
CA ARG A 69 1.39 8.39 10.95
C ARG A 69 2.63 9.27 10.78
N CYS A 70 3.15 9.39 9.58
CA CYS A 70 4.23 10.34 9.28
C CYS A 70 4.29 10.64 7.78
N ALA A 71 5.16 11.57 7.40
CA ALA A 71 5.53 11.81 6.02
C ALA A 71 7.04 11.63 5.88
N GLY A 72 7.48 11.24 4.69
CA GLY A 72 8.90 11.26 4.39
C GLY A 72 9.45 12.70 4.32
N PRO A 73 10.78 12.83 4.18
CA PRO A 73 11.42 14.14 4.11
C PRO A 73 10.90 14.97 2.93
N GLN A 74 10.83 16.28 3.12
CA GLN A 74 10.39 17.21 2.07
C GLN A 74 11.38 17.21 0.90
N ARG A 75 10.91 17.18 -0.35
CA ARG A 75 11.76 17.51 -1.49
C ARG A 75 11.94 19.03 -1.50
N ARG A 76 13.13 19.50 -1.92
CA ARG A 76 13.49 20.93 -1.85
C ARG A 76 12.74 21.82 -2.85
N SER A 77 11.85 21.30 -3.71
CA SER A 77 11.39 22.02 -4.91
C SER A 77 9.91 21.85 -5.31
N ASP A 78 9.08 21.16 -4.53
CA ASP A 78 7.67 20.92 -4.85
C ASP A 78 6.72 21.86 -4.10
N ALA A 79 6.44 23.02 -4.71
CA ALA A 79 5.40 23.97 -4.29
C ALA A 79 3.95 23.43 -4.45
N ARG A 80 3.77 22.14 -4.76
CA ARG A 80 2.46 21.54 -5.07
C ARG A 80 2.20 20.31 -4.22
N GLY A 81 1.76 20.55 -3.00
CA GLY A 81 1.20 19.52 -2.13
C GLY A 81 1.50 19.81 -0.67
N ARG A 82 0.67 20.62 -0.02
CA ARG A 82 0.74 20.79 1.42
C ARG A 82 0.38 19.43 2.03
N VAL A 83 1.39 18.72 2.53
CA VAL A 83 1.20 17.51 3.32
C VAL A 83 0.40 17.94 4.56
N GLY A 84 -0.78 17.35 4.79
CA GLY A 84 -1.73 17.79 5.84
C GLY A 84 -1.18 17.66 7.28
N PRO A 85 -1.99 17.80 8.33
CA PRO A 85 -1.57 17.44 9.68
C PRO A 85 -1.21 15.95 9.85
N LEU A 86 -0.45 15.65 10.91
CA LEU A 86 -0.37 14.29 11.43
C LEU A 86 -1.71 13.91 12.05
N GLY A 87 -2.13 12.65 11.90
CA GLY A 87 -3.45 12.20 12.38
C GLY A 87 -4.59 12.40 11.40
N ASP A 88 -4.35 13.00 10.23
CA ASP A 88 -5.35 13.12 9.18
C ASP A 88 -5.89 11.76 8.74
N HIS A 89 -7.21 11.72 8.52
CA HIS A 89 -7.90 10.61 7.90
C HIS A 89 -7.76 10.70 6.38
N LEU A 90 -7.23 9.63 5.79
CA LEU A 90 -6.94 9.57 4.36
C LEU A 90 -7.76 8.44 3.72
N LEU A 91 -8.45 8.77 2.64
CA LEU A 91 -9.01 7.81 1.72
C LEU A 91 -8.03 7.59 0.56
N ARG A 92 -7.74 6.32 0.26
CA ARG A 92 -6.87 5.98 -0.85
C ARG A 92 -7.63 6.03 -2.18
N THR A 93 -7.08 6.77 -3.13
CA THR A 93 -7.41 6.67 -4.55
C THR A 93 -6.36 5.80 -5.26
N LEU A 94 -6.58 5.42 -6.53
CA LEU A 94 -5.90 4.32 -7.24
C LEU A 94 -4.35 4.33 -7.24
N ARG A 95 -3.66 5.42 -6.83
CA ARG A 95 -2.19 5.50 -6.79
C ARG A 95 -1.59 4.84 -5.52
N ALA A 96 -0.99 3.67 -5.77
CA ALA A 96 0.03 2.83 -5.08
C ALA A 96 0.36 2.99 -3.57
N PHE A 97 0.32 1.85 -2.85
CA PHE A 97 1.22 1.53 -1.73
C PHE A 97 2.52 0.99 -2.37
N GLY A 98 3.67 1.42 -1.86
CA GLY A 98 4.92 0.69 -2.03
C GLY A 98 5.28 0.04 -0.70
N VAL A 99 5.18 -1.29 -0.60
CA VAL A 99 5.92 -2.04 0.42
C VAL A 99 7.21 -2.46 -0.25
N ARG A 100 8.23 -1.60 -0.17
CA ARG A 100 9.58 -1.98 -0.63
C ARG A 100 10.22 -2.81 0.49
N GLY A 101 10.82 -3.96 0.12
CA GLY A 101 11.57 -4.80 1.04
C GLY A 101 10.93 -6.14 1.44
N ALA A 102 9.80 -6.54 0.86
CA ALA A 102 9.18 -7.85 1.13
C ALA A 102 9.14 -8.74 -0.13
N LEU A 103 10.31 -8.98 -0.73
CA LEU A 103 10.56 -10.15 -1.58
C LEU A 103 11.92 -10.70 -1.13
N LEU A 104 11.87 -11.85 -0.46
CA LEU A 104 12.98 -12.69 0.02
C LEU A 104 13.91 -12.03 1.05
#